data_AF-A0A8C9RGY5-F1
#
_entry.id   AF-A0A8C9RGY5-F1
#
_cell.length_a   1.000
_cell.length_b   1.000
_cell.length_c   1.000
_cell.angle_alpha   90.00
_cell.angle_beta   90.00
_cell.angle_gamma   90.00
#
_symmetry.space_group_name_H-M   'P 1'
#
loop_
_entity.id
_entity.type
_entity.pdbx_description
1 polymer ?
#
loop_
_entity_poly.entity_id
_entity_poly.type
_entity_poly.pdbx_seq_one_letter_code
_entity_poly.pdbx_strand_id
1 'polypeptide(L)'
;MKLPDFLCAMNNCGDVGRTCRALFRSARGARPGSGSGSSGPGPGQTLGLGQAGARSCPCRTALPGGVEEEEDRKNVGRKLVKGSRPVAVPASCVVQNNKEGGVGARTSRVRSFSTEPKVDTKADLRARYRDMKRLVHDLIPPGVCNLLSSSTIYANNEVSLEEVDIYGFDYDYTLALYSSTLNSMIYNTARDILVKQYKYPEGISKYDYIPNFATRGLHYDIQKGLLMKIDAFHYIQPGTVYRGLRPVPDDEVLQLYGGTYHVPLHKDSGFYGKGPKVKQFMDVFSIPEMTLLAVANHYFLSNNIDYDPVHLYKDVSEAVGMVHIQGYMYKWIMQDLEKYILRGDETYAVLHRLVNNGKKLFLITNSPFGFVNKGMMYMVGKEWRDFFDVVIVQADKPHFFNDCVKPFRRLDNNGDLQWDKINSLDKGHVYKQGNLFDFRRLTGWRGSKVLYFGDHLYSDLADLMLWHGWRTGAIVPELELETKVLSTEQYTQSLTWMQALTGLLERMQMHRDPESREVLLEWMKEREELRSKTKNMFNPHFGSIFRTYHNPTYFSRRLSRFSDLYMASISCLLNYDLSYTFYPRRTPLQHEPPLWMDQLCTGCMKTPFLEEMTHIR
;
A
#
# COMPACT_ATOMS: atom_id res chain seq x y z
N MET A 1 -3.94 25.01 27.14
CA MET A 1 -5.25 24.54 27.64
C MET A 1 -5.42 23.10 27.19
N LYS A 2 -5.54 22.14 28.12
CA LYS A 2 -5.67 20.69 27.85
C LYS A 2 -7.15 20.31 27.78
N LEU A 3 -7.52 19.46 26.82
CA LEU A 3 -8.64 18.50 26.91
C LEU A 3 -8.56 17.49 25.75
N PRO A 4 -8.41 16.18 26.01
CA PRO A 4 -8.72 15.08 25.10
C PRO A 4 -10.10 14.47 25.43
N ASP A 5 -10.50 13.45 24.65
CA ASP A 5 -11.65 12.53 24.83
C ASP A 5 -12.96 12.89 24.12
N PHE A 6 -13.09 12.45 22.86
CA PHE A 6 -14.36 11.97 22.30
C PHE A 6 -14.06 11.10 21.07
N LEU A 7 -13.98 9.78 21.24
CA LEU A 7 -14.24 8.77 20.20
C LEU A 7 -14.29 7.38 20.85
N CYS A 8 -15.31 7.15 21.66
CA CYS A 8 -15.81 5.83 22.02
C CYS A 8 -17.33 5.88 21.95
N ALA A 9 -17.86 5.79 20.73
CA ALA A 9 -19.24 5.40 20.40
C ALA A 9 -19.42 5.63 18.89
N MET A 10 -19.40 4.56 18.10
CA MET A 10 -20.16 4.41 16.85
C MET A 10 -20.04 2.94 16.42
N ASN A 11 -20.61 2.08 17.26
CA ASN A 11 -21.21 0.81 16.84
C ASN A 11 -22.65 0.87 17.33
N ASN A 12 -23.60 0.54 16.44
CA ASN A 12 -25.05 0.51 16.60
C ASN A 12 -25.80 1.85 16.41
N CYS A 13 -26.36 2.06 15.22
CA CYS A 13 -27.78 1.82 14.97
C CYS A 13 -28.14 2.16 13.51
N GLY A 14 -28.86 1.24 12.87
CA GLY A 14 -29.50 1.45 11.57
C GLY A 14 -30.82 2.22 11.66
N ASP A 15 -31.22 2.74 10.50
CA ASP A 15 -32.56 3.15 10.04
C ASP A 15 -33.57 3.75 11.03
N VAL A 16 -33.92 5.04 10.83
CA VAL A 16 -35.30 5.52 10.59
C VAL A 16 -35.24 6.87 9.84
N GLY A 17 -36.05 7.04 8.80
CA GLY A 17 -36.09 8.24 7.95
C GLY A 17 -37.02 9.39 8.39
N ARG A 18 -36.93 10.46 7.58
CA ARG A 18 -37.90 11.54 7.28
C ARG A 18 -38.19 12.65 8.32
N THR A 19 -37.95 13.87 7.81
CA THR A 19 -38.66 15.16 8.06
C THR A 19 -38.31 15.94 9.33
N CYS A 20 -37.67 17.10 9.16
CA CYS A 20 -38.28 18.39 9.54
C CYS A 20 -37.47 19.60 9.04
N ARG A 21 -38.19 20.51 8.36
CA ARG A 21 -37.79 21.86 7.98
C ARG A 21 -38.01 22.81 9.17
N ALA A 22 -37.21 23.88 9.16
CA ALA A 22 -37.53 25.26 9.57
C ALA A 22 -37.17 25.75 10.98
N LEU A 23 -36.80 27.05 10.96
CA LEU A 23 -36.62 28.05 12.04
C LEU A 23 -35.24 28.01 12.71
N PHE A 24 -34.37 29.04 12.64
CA PHE A 24 -34.61 30.47 12.80
C PHE A 24 -33.66 31.36 11.96
N ARG A 25 -34.21 32.41 11.33
CA ARG A 25 -33.54 33.68 10.99
C ARG A 25 -33.95 34.71 12.06
N SER A 26 -33.04 35.59 12.49
CA SER A 26 -33.21 37.07 12.44
C SER A 26 -32.22 37.81 13.34
N ALA A 27 -31.44 38.71 12.72
CA ALA A 27 -31.04 40.07 13.14
C ALA A 27 -29.81 40.47 12.28
N ARG A 28 -29.92 41.14 11.12
CA ARG A 28 -30.05 42.61 10.90
C ARG A 28 -29.38 43.42 12.01
N GLY A 29 -28.41 44.31 11.81
CA GLY A 29 -27.80 44.93 10.63
C GLY A 29 -27.33 46.35 11.03
N ALA A 30 -26.18 46.83 10.55
CA ALA A 30 -25.86 48.26 10.33
C ALA A 30 -24.40 48.48 9.89
N ARG A 31 -24.24 49.15 8.76
CA ARG A 31 -23.13 50.01 8.28
C ARG A 31 -23.84 51.26 7.69
N PRO A 32 -23.17 52.36 7.28
CA PRO A 32 -21.74 52.73 7.38
C PRO A 32 -21.52 54.20 7.88
N GLY A 33 -20.26 54.62 8.01
CA GLY A 33 -19.90 56.03 8.20
C GLY A 33 -18.43 56.31 7.92
N SER A 34 -18.19 57.15 6.90
CA SER A 34 -16.94 57.67 6.35
C SER A 34 -16.20 58.67 7.25
N GLY A 35 -14.89 58.83 7.09
CA GLY A 35 -14.15 59.99 7.59
C GLY A 35 -12.64 59.94 7.31
N SER A 36 -12.13 60.99 6.69
CA SER A 36 -10.84 61.18 6.00
C SER A 36 -9.78 61.97 6.79
N GLY A 37 -8.52 61.91 6.32
CA GLY A 37 -7.44 62.90 6.56
C GLY A 37 -6.41 62.49 7.63
N SER A 38 -5.11 62.82 7.61
CA SER A 38 -4.09 63.28 6.63
C SER A 38 -2.86 63.70 7.47
N SER A 39 -1.66 63.71 6.86
CA SER A 39 -0.42 64.44 7.22
C SER A 39 0.43 64.05 8.46
N GLY A 40 1.71 63.70 8.21
CA GLY A 40 2.86 63.80 9.15
C GLY A 40 3.39 65.26 9.26
N PRO A 41 4.67 65.56 9.62
CA PRO A 41 5.91 64.74 9.68
C PRO A 41 6.74 64.85 11.01
N GLY A 42 7.95 64.26 11.06
CA GLY A 42 8.89 64.12 12.21
C GLY A 42 9.57 65.41 12.73
N PRO A 43 10.80 65.42 13.34
CA PRO A 43 11.88 64.41 13.34
C PRO A 43 12.68 64.21 14.69
N GLY A 44 13.67 63.31 14.70
CA GLY A 44 15.03 63.62 15.21
C GLY A 44 15.58 62.99 16.50
N GLN A 45 16.77 62.37 16.35
CA GLN A 45 17.93 62.31 17.25
C GLN A 45 18.28 61.04 18.09
N THR A 46 19.20 60.26 17.52
CA THR A 46 20.58 59.89 17.96
C THR A 46 20.97 59.40 19.38
N LEU A 47 21.82 58.35 19.32
CA LEU A 47 23.01 57.98 20.13
C LEU A 47 22.85 57.09 21.39
N GLY A 48 23.70 56.04 21.45
CA GLY A 48 24.13 55.43 22.71
C GLY A 48 24.53 53.95 22.65
N LEU A 49 25.82 53.67 22.50
CA LEU A 49 26.49 52.38 22.76
C LEU A 49 26.33 51.92 24.22
N GLY A 50 26.26 50.60 24.46
CA GLY A 50 26.40 50.03 25.80
C GLY A 50 26.40 48.50 25.83
N GLN A 51 27.57 47.91 26.10
CA GLN A 51 27.79 46.49 26.36
C GLN A 51 27.21 46.03 27.72
N ALA A 52 27.07 44.69 27.81
CA ALA A 52 27.15 43.84 29.00
C ALA A 52 25.88 43.66 29.85
N GLY A 53 25.65 42.41 30.25
CA GLY A 53 24.90 42.09 31.46
C GLY A 53 24.00 40.87 31.36
N ALA A 54 24.60 39.68 31.41
CA ALA A 54 23.90 38.49 31.90
C ALA A 54 23.35 38.77 33.31
N ARG A 55 22.05 38.56 33.52
CA ARG A 55 21.47 38.37 34.85
C ARG A 55 20.43 37.27 34.83
N SER A 56 20.84 36.18 35.46
CA SER A 56 20.01 35.25 36.21
C SER A 56 19.17 35.96 37.26
N CYS A 57 17.98 35.43 37.54
CA CYS A 57 17.42 35.43 38.88
C CYS A 57 16.54 34.19 39.12
N PRO A 58 16.43 33.73 40.38
CA PRO A 58 16.14 32.35 40.73
C PRO A 58 14.77 32.20 41.41
N CYS A 59 14.27 30.96 41.51
CA CYS A 59 13.41 30.58 42.63
C CYS A 59 13.66 29.13 43.06
N ARG A 60 13.66 28.97 44.38
CA ARG A 60 14.23 27.90 45.19
C ARG A 60 13.14 26.91 45.64
N THR A 61 13.51 25.63 45.66
CA THR A 61 13.24 24.58 46.67
C THR A 61 11.84 24.37 47.25
N ALA A 62 11.33 23.14 47.13
CA ALA A 62 11.02 22.27 48.28
C ALA A 62 10.88 20.79 47.85
N LEU A 63 11.76 19.93 48.40
CA LEU A 63 11.56 18.49 48.64
C LEU A 63 10.72 18.33 49.93
N PRO A 64 10.00 17.22 50.16
CA PRO A 64 10.56 15.93 50.60
C PRO A 64 9.90 14.75 49.85
N GLY A 65 10.31 13.48 49.92
CA GLY A 65 11.18 12.70 50.79
C GLY A 65 10.72 11.25 50.59
N GLY A 66 11.67 10.33 50.37
CA GLY A 66 11.36 8.91 50.17
C GLY A 66 11.00 8.21 51.48
N VAL A 67 10.20 7.14 51.36
CA VAL A 67 10.07 6.08 52.36
C VAL A 67 9.93 4.76 51.58
N GLU A 68 10.91 3.87 51.81
CA GLU A 68 10.88 2.44 51.52
C GLU A 68 9.92 1.71 52.47
N GLU A 69 9.55 0.48 52.10
CA GLU A 69 8.96 -0.64 52.89
C GLU A 69 7.71 -1.18 52.19
N GLU A 70 7.37 -2.46 52.20
CA GLU A 70 8.02 -3.75 52.42
C GLU A 70 6.90 -4.77 52.09
N GLU A 71 7.25 -6.03 51.88
CA GLU A 71 6.32 -7.15 51.71
C GLU A 71 5.24 -7.21 52.81
N ASP A 72 4.00 -7.59 52.45
CA ASP A 72 3.23 -8.42 53.37
C ASP A 72 2.31 -9.40 52.63
N ARG A 73 2.67 -10.69 52.75
CA ARG A 73 1.79 -11.83 52.51
C ARG A 73 0.87 -11.95 53.72
N LYS A 74 -0.45 -11.90 53.53
CA LYS A 74 -1.35 -12.68 54.39
C LYS A 74 -2.60 -13.19 53.70
N ASN A 75 -2.68 -14.51 53.80
CA ASN A 75 -3.68 -15.46 53.38
C ASN A 75 -4.83 -15.43 54.41
N VAL A 76 -6.08 -15.20 54.01
CA VAL A 76 -7.26 -15.54 54.82
C VAL A 76 -8.33 -16.15 53.92
N GLY A 77 -8.65 -17.41 54.21
CA GLY A 77 -9.47 -18.29 53.40
C GLY A 77 -10.93 -17.88 53.28
N ARG A 78 -11.55 -18.31 52.18
CA ARG A 78 -13.00 -18.31 51.98
C ARG A 78 -13.54 -19.72 52.04
N LYS A 79 -14.47 -19.91 52.99
CA LYS A 79 -15.31 -21.08 53.22
C LYS A 79 -16.17 -21.41 52.00
N LEU A 80 -16.29 -22.72 51.77
CA LEU A 80 -17.35 -23.34 50.96
C LEU A 80 -18.74 -23.05 51.52
N VAL A 81 -19.70 -22.72 50.66
CA VAL A 81 -21.11 -23.04 50.86
C VAL A 81 -21.67 -23.61 49.56
N LYS A 82 -22.26 -24.81 49.67
CA LYS A 82 -22.91 -25.59 48.63
C LYS A 82 -24.29 -25.02 48.29
N GLY A 83 -24.63 -24.99 47.01
CA GLY A 83 -25.98 -24.73 46.50
C GLY A 83 -26.28 -25.58 45.26
N SER A 84 -26.93 -26.71 45.48
CA SER A 84 -27.71 -27.58 44.57
C SER A 84 -28.72 -26.76 43.73
N ARG A 85 -29.25 -27.09 42.54
CA ARG A 85 -29.35 -28.25 41.62
C ARG A 85 -30.02 -27.72 40.29
N PRO A 86 -30.28 -28.53 39.24
CA PRO A 86 -30.25 -28.15 37.81
C PRO A 86 -31.61 -27.90 37.12
N VAL A 87 -31.58 -27.37 35.89
CA VAL A 87 -32.70 -27.28 34.92
C VAL A 87 -32.17 -27.83 33.58
N ALA A 88 -32.50 -29.07 33.18
CA ALA A 88 -33.69 -29.54 32.46
C ALA A 88 -33.72 -29.12 30.97
N VAL A 89 -33.44 -30.10 30.11
CA VAL A 89 -33.69 -30.11 28.66
C VAL A 89 -35.00 -30.87 28.43
N PRO A 90 -35.97 -30.38 27.63
CA PRO A 90 -37.14 -31.16 27.30
C PRO A 90 -36.95 -31.92 25.99
N ALA A 91 -37.37 -33.18 25.99
CA ALA A 91 -37.75 -33.92 24.80
C ALA A 91 -39.22 -34.34 24.98
N SER A 92 -40.03 -34.16 23.93
CA SER A 92 -40.96 -35.19 23.43
C SER A 92 -41.92 -34.61 22.38
N CYS A 93 -42.10 -35.36 21.29
CA CYS A 93 -43.41 -35.63 20.72
C CYS A 93 -43.40 -37.05 20.16
N VAL A 94 -44.44 -37.80 20.53
CA VAL A 94 -44.68 -39.22 20.27
C VAL A 94 -45.63 -39.35 19.09
N VAL A 95 -45.43 -40.34 18.22
CA VAL A 95 -46.50 -40.94 17.42
C VAL A 95 -46.43 -42.45 17.54
N GLN A 96 -47.60 -43.02 17.84
CA GLN A 96 -47.88 -44.43 18.12
C GLN A 96 -47.79 -45.31 16.87
N ASN A 97 -47.43 -46.58 17.07
CA ASN A 97 -47.83 -47.67 16.18
C ASN A 97 -48.31 -48.86 17.00
N ASN A 98 -49.39 -49.47 16.51
CA ASN A 98 -50.12 -50.56 17.15
C ASN A 98 -50.00 -51.84 16.30
N LYS A 99 -50.13 -52.99 16.98
CA LYS A 99 -50.42 -54.37 16.52
C LYS A 99 -49.29 -55.42 16.47
N GLU A 100 -49.36 -56.27 17.49
CA GLU A 100 -49.58 -57.74 17.49
C GLU A 100 -48.59 -58.71 16.81
N GLY A 101 -48.09 -59.66 17.65
CA GLY A 101 -48.10 -61.09 17.31
C GLY A 101 -46.78 -61.86 17.41
N GLY A 102 -46.71 -62.84 18.32
CA GLY A 102 -45.97 -64.10 18.07
C GLY A 102 -44.76 -64.41 18.95
N VAL A 103 -44.95 -65.30 19.92
CA VAL A 103 -43.90 -65.99 20.70
C VAL A 103 -43.26 -67.11 19.86
N GLY A 104 -41.93 -67.20 19.86
CA GLY A 104 -41.20 -68.33 19.25
C GLY A 104 -39.71 -68.32 19.59
N ALA A 105 -39.30 -69.18 20.51
CA ALA A 105 -37.91 -69.38 20.92
C ALA A 105 -37.04 -69.93 19.77
N ARG A 106 -35.82 -69.40 19.60
CA ARG A 106 -34.68 -70.13 18.99
C ARG A 106 -33.34 -69.44 19.24
N THR A 107 -32.53 -70.11 20.06
CA THR A 107 -31.07 -70.28 19.93
C THR A 107 -30.19 -69.05 19.66
N SER A 108 -29.40 -68.70 20.68
CA SER A 108 -28.19 -67.89 20.58
C SER A 108 -27.25 -68.39 19.48
N ARG A 109 -27.18 -67.66 18.36
CA ARG A 109 -26.02 -67.68 17.47
C ARG A 109 -25.23 -66.41 17.70
N VAL A 110 -24.07 -66.57 18.33
CA VAL A 110 -22.98 -65.59 18.30
C VAL A 110 -22.68 -65.30 16.83
N ARG A 111 -23.15 -64.16 16.31
CA ARG A 111 -22.61 -63.62 15.07
C ARG A 111 -21.25 -63.05 15.42
N SER A 112 -20.21 -63.75 14.98
CA SER A 112 -18.87 -63.20 14.82
C SER A 112 -18.98 -61.84 14.14
N PHE A 113 -18.54 -60.79 14.83
CA PHE A 113 -18.22 -59.53 14.17
C PHE A 113 -17.21 -59.85 13.08
N SER A 114 -17.64 -59.75 11.82
CA SER A 114 -16.73 -59.61 10.71
C SER A 114 -15.88 -58.38 11.00
N THR A 115 -14.60 -58.57 11.23
CA THR A 115 -13.60 -57.51 11.25
C THR A 115 -13.77 -56.70 9.97
N GLU A 116 -14.28 -55.47 10.09
CA GLU A 116 -14.14 -54.48 9.04
C GLU A 116 -12.66 -54.43 8.63
N PRO A 117 -12.34 -54.43 7.33
CA PRO A 117 -10.95 -54.34 6.91
C PRO A 117 -10.38 -53.04 7.48
N LYS A 118 -9.28 -53.13 8.23
CA LYS A 118 -8.50 -51.95 8.64
C LYS A 118 -8.08 -51.25 7.35
N VAL A 119 -8.78 -50.17 7.00
CA VAL A 119 -8.39 -49.32 5.88
C VAL A 119 -6.98 -48.84 6.17
N ASP A 120 -6.05 -49.16 5.28
CA ASP A 120 -4.69 -48.62 5.32
C ASP A 120 -4.79 -47.11 5.08
N THR A 121 -4.83 -46.35 6.18
CA THR A 121 -4.98 -44.90 6.18
C THR A 121 -3.86 -44.23 5.36
N LYS A 122 -2.65 -44.79 5.39
CA LYS A 122 -1.50 -44.29 4.62
C LYS A 122 -1.74 -44.45 3.12
N ALA A 123 -2.24 -45.61 2.70
CA ALA A 123 -2.61 -45.85 1.31
C ALA A 123 -3.75 -44.94 0.83
N ASP A 124 -4.78 -44.71 1.66
CA ASP A 124 -5.90 -43.80 1.35
C ASP A 124 -5.42 -42.35 1.17
N LEU A 125 -4.61 -41.83 2.09
CA LEU A 125 -4.04 -40.48 1.99
C LEU A 125 -3.22 -40.32 0.70
N ARG A 126 -2.37 -41.29 0.38
CA ARG A 126 -1.57 -41.28 -0.85
C ARG A 126 -2.44 -41.40 -2.11
N ALA A 127 -3.56 -42.11 -2.06
CA ALA A 127 -4.53 -42.16 -3.15
C ALA A 127 -5.17 -40.78 -3.38
N ARG A 128 -5.69 -40.16 -2.32
CA ARG A 128 -6.29 -38.80 -2.38
C ARG A 128 -5.31 -37.76 -2.93
N TYR A 129 -4.05 -37.85 -2.53
CA TYR A 129 -2.99 -36.99 -3.08
C TYR A 129 -2.87 -37.15 -4.60
N ARG A 130 -2.76 -38.39 -5.10
CA ARG A 130 -2.61 -38.66 -6.54
C ARG A 130 -3.84 -38.21 -7.32
N ASP A 131 -5.02 -38.51 -6.80
CA ASP A 131 -6.29 -38.15 -7.43
C ASP A 131 -6.44 -36.62 -7.53
N MET A 132 -6.14 -35.91 -6.44
CA MET A 132 -6.17 -34.44 -6.45
C MET A 132 -5.12 -33.85 -7.38
N LYS A 133 -3.90 -34.42 -7.42
CA LYS A 133 -2.82 -33.95 -8.29
C LYS A 133 -3.17 -34.13 -9.77
N ARG A 134 -3.81 -35.25 -10.12
CA ARG A 134 -4.36 -35.49 -11.46
C ARG A 134 -5.47 -34.49 -11.79
N LEU A 135 -6.41 -34.29 -10.87
CA LEU A 135 -7.50 -33.33 -11.05
C LEU A 135 -6.98 -31.90 -11.29
N VAL A 136 -5.98 -31.45 -10.54
CA VAL A 136 -5.37 -30.12 -10.75
C VAL A 136 -4.75 -29.98 -12.14
N HIS A 137 -4.11 -31.04 -12.64
CA HIS A 137 -3.55 -31.04 -13.98
C HIS A 137 -4.67 -30.93 -15.04
N ASP A 138 -5.79 -31.61 -14.84
CA ASP A 138 -6.92 -31.63 -15.77
C ASP A 138 -7.79 -30.36 -15.68
N LEU A 139 -7.78 -29.65 -14.54
CA LEU A 139 -8.61 -28.47 -14.28
C LEU A 139 -8.06 -27.16 -14.89
N ILE A 140 -6.77 -27.07 -15.19
CA ILE A 140 -6.18 -25.83 -15.73
C ILE A 140 -6.45 -25.78 -17.23
N PRO A 141 -7.40 -24.96 -17.72
CA PRO A 141 -7.73 -24.94 -19.13
C PRO A 141 -6.56 -24.39 -19.94
N PRO A 142 -6.29 -24.94 -21.14
CA PRO A 142 -5.26 -24.42 -22.04
C PRO A 142 -5.49 -22.93 -22.30
N GLY A 143 -4.46 -22.11 -22.08
CA GLY A 143 -4.51 -20.68 -22.41
C GLY A 143 -5.13 -19.75 -21.36
N VAL A 144 -5.59 -20.23 -20.19
CA VAL A 144 -6.05 -19.33 -19.09
C VAL A 144 -4.96 -18.34 -18.66
N CYS A 145 -3.72 -18.77 -18.75
CA CYS A 145 -2.54 -17.96 -18.53
C CYS A 145 -2.44 -16.75 -19.49
N ASN A 146 -2.94 -16.86 -20.72
CA ASN A 146 -2.85 -15.80 -21.74
C ASN A 146 -3.89 -14.68 -21.56
N LEU A 147 -4.81 -14.83 -20.61
CA LEU A 147 -5.90 -13.88 -20.42
C LEU A 147 -5.49 -12.65 -19.58
N LEU A 148 -4.33 -12.68 -18.92
CA LEU A 148 -3.79 -11.54 -18.19
C LEU A 148 -2.98 -10.65 -19.14
N SER A 149 -3.45 -9.43 -19.37
CA SER A 149 -2.69 -8.40 -20.09
C SER A 149 -2.11 -7.38 -19.12
N SER A 150 -0.85 -6.98 -19.34
CA SER A 150 -0.21 -5.86 -18.65
C SER A 150 -0.91 -4.52 -18.93
N SER A 151 -1.71 -4.45 -19.99
CA SER A 151 -2.47 -3.27 -20.40
C SER A 151 -3.86 -3.15 -19.76
N THR A 152 -4.18 -4.03 -18.80
CA THR A 152 -5.47 -4.08 -18.10
C THR A 152 -5.52 -3.05 -16.98
N ILE A 153 -6.67 -2.39 -16.84
CA ILE A 153 -7.00 -1.56 -15.67
C ILE A 153 -7.74 -2.41 -14.64
N TYR A 154 -7.27 -2.38 -13.39
CA TYR A 154 -7.85 -3.11 -12.28
C TYR A 154 -8.63 -2.17 -11.36
N ALA A 155 -9.77 -2.64 -10.86
CA ALA A 155 -10.71 -1.83 -10.10
C ALA A 155 -10.85 -2.32 -8.66
N ASN A 156 -10.62 -1.44 -7.70
CA ASN A 156 -10.94 -1.63 -6.28
C ASN A 156 -12.35 -1.13 -5.95
N ASN A 157 -12.84 -0.12 -6.67
CA ASN A 157 -14.20 0.43 -6.58
C ASN A 157 -14.83 0.56 -7.97
N GLU A 158 -16.14 0.78 -7.99
CA GLU A 158 -16.86 1.05 -9.22
C GLU A 158 -16.54 2.45 -9.75
N VAL A 159 -16.13 2.53 -11.01
CA VAL A 159 -15.80 3.81 -11.68
C VAL A 159 -16.33 3.77 -13.11
N SER A 160 -17.31 4.63 -13.40
CA SER A 160 -17.72 4.94 -14.77
C SER A 160 -16.84 6.06 -15.33
N LEU A 161 -16.16 5.81 -16.45
CA LEU A 161 -15.40 6.85 -17.15
C LEU A 161 -16.32 7.90 -17.78
N GLU A 162 -17.59 7.57 -18.01
CA GLU A 162 -18.57 8.49 -18.62
C GLU A 162 -18.83 9.68 -17.68
N GLU A 163 -18.92 9.39 -16.38
CA GLU A 163 -19.20 10.37 -15.31
C GLU A 163 -18.00 11.27 -14.98
N VAL A 164 -16.80 10.92 -15.45
CA VAL A 164 -15.58 11.69 -15.19
C VAL A 164 -15.45 12.79 -16.23
N ASP A 165 -15.54 14.04 -15.81
CA ASP A 165 -15.40 15.21 -16.68
C ASP A 165 -13.97 15.79 -16.66
N ILE A 166 -13.24 15.56 -15.56
CA ILE A 166 -11.94 16.17 -15.28
C ILE A 166 -10.90 15.11 -14.93
N TYR A 167 -9.78 15.14 -15.64
CA TYR A 167 -8.66 14.23 -15.48
C TYR A 167 -7.43 15.00 -14.99
N GLY A 168 -6.91 14.59 -13.84
CA GLY A 168 -5.70 15.17 -13.27
C GLY A 168 -4.55 14.20 -13.28
N PHE A 169 -3.34 14.70 -13.43
CA PHE A 169 -2.14 13.87 -13.50
C PHE A 169 -1.03 14.42 -12.59
N ASP A 170 -0.27 13.53 -11.98
CA ASP A 170 1.12 13.80 -11.64
C ASP A 170 2.02 13.69 -12.88
N TYR A 171 3.24 14.22 -12.80
CA TYR A 171 4.21 14.17 -13.88
C TYR A 171 5.15 12.97 -13.78
N ASP A 172 6.03 12.97 -12.78
CA ASP A 172 7.07 11.95 -12.59
C ASP A 172 6.44 10.57 -12.32
N TYR A 173 6.89 9.53 -13.01
CA TYR A 173 6.34 8.15 -12.95
C TYR A 173 4.83 8.00 -13.22
N THR A 174 4.15 9.06 -13.65
CA THR A 174 2.73 9.03 -14.05
C THR A 174 2.56 9.36 -15.53
N LEU A 175 2.89 10.58 -15.96
CA LEU A 175 2.95 10.95 -17.39
C LEU A 175 4.30 10.56 -18.00
N ALA A 176 5.39 10.78 -17.24
CA ALA A 176 6.76 10.47 -17.64
C ALA A 176 7.27 9.23 -16.89
N LEU A 177 7.24 8.06 -17.53
CA LEU A 177 7.82 6.84 -16.99
C LEU A 177 9.33 6.82 -17.24
N TYR A 178 10.12 6.57 -16.20
CA TYR A 178 11.58 6.58 -16.32
C TYR A 178 12.21 5.20 -16.43
N SER A 179 13.29 5.11 -17.21
CA SER A 179 14.14 3.91 -17.32
C SER A 179 14.80 3.54 -16.00
N SER A 180 14.95 2.23 -15.75
CA SER A 180 15.64 1.70 -14.57
C SER A 180 17.12 2.09 -14.49
N THR A 181 17.73 2.55 -15.60
CA THR A 181 19.09 3.11 -15.61
C THR A 181 19.23 4.28 -14.63
N LEU A 182 18.14 5.02 -14.36
CA LEU A 182 18.15 6.12 -13.41
C LEU A 182 18.49 5.66 -11.98
N ASN A 183 18.07 4.46 -11.58
CA ASN A 183 18.34 3.91 -10.25
C ASN A 183 19.85 3.77 -10.01
N SER A 184 20.60 3.29 -10.99
CA SER A 184 22.07 3.17 -10.91
C SER A 184 22.74 4.52 -10.75
N MET A 185 22.25 5.55 -11.45
CA MET A 185 22.80 6.92 -11.39
C MET A 185 22.54 7.57 -10.03
N ILE A 186 21.32 7.43 -9.50
CA ILE A 186 20.94 7.91 -8.15
C ILE A 186 21.82 7.21 -7.11
N TYR A 187 21.91 5.87 -7.16
CA TYR A 187 22.72 5.09 -6.24
C TYR A 187 24.20 5.50 -6.28
N ASN A 188 24.80 5.56 -7.48
CA ASN A 188 26.23 5.88 -7.62
C ASN A 188 26.55 7.28 -7.12
N THR A 189 25.69 8.26 -7.42
CA THR A 189 25.89 9.64 -6.98
C THR A 189 25.70 9.78 -5.47
N ALA A 190 24.68 9.14 -4.90
CA ALA A 190 24.47 9.13 -3.45
C ALA A 190 25.63 8.43 -2.71
N ARG A 191 26.12 7.31 -3.24
CA ARG A 191 27.33 6.61 -2.73
C ARG A 191 28.55 7.54 -2.75
N ASP A 192 28.76 8.24 -3.86
CA ASP A 192 29.85 9.19 -4.01
C ASP A 192 29.75 10.37 -3.04
N ILE A 193 28.53 10.87 -2.78
CA ILE A 193 28.27 11.89 -1.75
C ILE A 193 28.66 11.35 -0.36
N LEU A 194 28.26 10.13 -0.01
CA LEU A 194 28.63 9.52 1.27
C LEU A 194 30.15 9.43 1.46
N VAL A 195 30.87 8.96 0.45
CA VAL A 195 32.33 8.81 0.53
C VAL A 195 33.02 10.18 0.53
N LYS A 196 32.68 11.06 -0.40
CA LYS A 196 33.41 12.33 -0.60
C LYS A 196 33.04 13.40 0.42
N GLN A 197 31.76 13.50 0.80
CA GLN A 197 31.25 14.55 1.68
C GLN A 197 31.09 14.07 3.12
N TYR A 198 30.43 12.93 3.34
CA TYR A 198 30.23 12.36 4.68
C TYR A 198 31.44 11.56 5.19
N LYS A 199 32.48 11.40 4.37
CA LYS A 199 33.73 10.71 4.72
C LYS A 199 33.53 9.25 5.14
N TYR A 200 32.52 8.60 4.54
CA TYR A 200 32.36 7.16 4.67
C TYR A 200 33.58 6.43 4.08
N PRO A 201 33.92 5.22 4.56
CA PRO A 201 35.10 4.49 4.09
C PRO A 201 35.11 4.29 2.57
N GLU A 202 36.26 4.56 1.94
CA GLU A 202 36.41 4.48 0.48
C GLU A 202 36.07 3.10 -0.09
N GLY A 203 36.26 2.04 0.71
CA GLY A 203 35.94 0.66 0.35
C GLY A 203 34.46 0.41 0.05
N ILE A 204 33.54 1.34 0.36
CA ILE A 204 32.14 1.27 -0.09
C ILE A 204 32.03 1.49 -1.61
N SER A 205 32.96 2.23 -2.22
CA SER A 205 32.96 2.54 -3.66
C SER A 205 33.08 1.30 -4.55
N LYS A 206 33.53 0.16 -4.00
CA LYS A 206 33.63 -1.11 -4.73
C LYS A 206 32.29 -1.77 -5.03
N TYR A 207 31.21 -1.34 -4.37
CA TYR A 207 29.88 -1.90 -4.59
C TYR A 207 29.11 -1.05 -5.59
N ASP A 208 28.84 -1.66 -6.73
CA ASP A 208 27.92 -1.12 -7.73
C ASP A 208 26.46 -1.31 -7.29
N TYR A 209 25.55 -0.57 -7.95
CA TYR A 209 24.12 -0.78 -7.76
C TYR A 209 23.75 -2.22 -8.13
N ILE A 210 22.97 -2.88 -7.26
CA ILE A 210 22.49 -4.25 -7.46
C ILE A 210 21.05 -4.20 -7.97
N PRO A 211 20.80 -4.39 -9.28
CA PRO A 211 19.45 -4.41 -9.82
C PRO A 211 18.64 -5.54 -9.19
N ASN A 212 17.34 -5.28 -8.95
CA ASN A 212 16.41 -6.26 -8.37
C ASN A 212 16.77 -6.77 -6.96
N PHE A 213 17.70 -6.15 -6.23
CA PHE A 213 17.89 -6.47 -4.81
C PHE A 213 16.65 -6.07 -4.00
N ALA A 214 16.31 -4.78 -4.01
CA ALA A 214 15.14 -4.23 -3.32
C ALA A 214 13.93 -4.13 -4.25
N THR A 215 12.74 -4.06 -3.66
CA THR A 215 11.48 -3.83 -4.37
C THR A 215 10.65 -2.76 -3.66
N ARG A 216 9.69 -2.16 -4.36
CA ARG A 216 8.85 -1.09 -3.79
C ARG A 216 7.96 -1.64 -2.67
N GLY A 217 7.73 -0.82 -1.63
CA GLY A 217 6.82 -1.13 -0.52
C GLY A 217 7.47 -1.85 0.67
N LEU A 218 8.79 -2.09 0.64
CA LEU A 218 9.54 -2.68 1.76
C LEU A 218 9.62 -1.73 2.97
N HIS A 219 9.96 -2.31 4.12
CA HIS A 219 10.13 -1.60 5.38
C HIS A 219 11.57 -1.71 5.85
N TYR A 220 12.08 -0.65 6.47
CA TYR A 220 13.39 -0.62 7.09
C TYR A 220 13.25 -0.31 8.58
N ASP A 221 13.61 -1.26 9.44
CA ASP A 221 13.76 -1.01 10.89
C ASP A 221 15.07 -0.25 11.08
N ILE A 222 14.94 1.04 11.34
CA ILE A 222 16.06 1.97 11.47
C ILE A 222 16.91 1.64 12.69
N GLN A 223 16.30 1.18 13.78
CA GLN A 223 17.04 0.86 15.01
C GLN A 223 17.83 -0.44 14.87
N LYS A 224 17.31 -1.41 14.11
CA LYS A 224 17.96 -2.72 13.93
C LYS A 224 18.79 -2.83 12.65
N GLY A 225 18.69 -1.84 11.75
CA GLY A 225 19.33 -1.88 10.43
C GLY A 225 18.84 -3.04 9.56
N LEU A 226 17.52 -3.29 9.55
CA LEU A 226 16.92 -4.44 8.86
C LEU A 226 15.97 -3.99 7.75
N LEU A 227 16.22 -4.46 6.52
CA LEU A 227 15.29 -4.35 5.40
C LEU A 227 14.39 -5.58 5.36
N MET A 228 13.07 -5.39 5.30
CA MET A 228 12.10 -6.49 5.44
C MET A 228 10.81 -6.24 4.68
N LYS A 229 10.11 -7.33 4.35
CA LYS A 229 8.77 -7.27 3.78
C LYS A 229 7.71 -7.55 4.84
N ILE A 230 6.69 -6.70 4.86
CA ILE A 230 5.61 -6.75 5.85
C ILE A 230 4.26 -6.89 5.15
N ASP A 231 3.40 -7.74 5.69
CA ASP A 231 2.05 -7.98 5.19
C ASP A 231 1.04 -6.93 5.68
N ALA A 232 -0.20 -7.01 5.17
CA ALA A 232 -1.30 -6.13 5.53
C ALA A 232 -1.71 -6.20 7.02
N PHE A 233 -1.25 -7.21 7.77
CA PHE A 233 -1.52 -7.40 9.19
C PHE A 233 -0.32 -7.03 10.08
N HIS A 234 0.73 -6.43 9.49
CA HIS A 234 1.98 -6.05 10.14
C HIS A 234 2.86 -7.23 10.57
N TYR A 235 2.74 -8.37 9.90
CA TYR A 235 3.66 -9.49 10.08
C TYR A 235 4.78 -9.45 9.05
N ILE A 236 6.01 -9.63 9.52
CA ILE A 236 7.18 -9.83 8.69
C ILE A 236 7.03 -11.15 7.94
N GLN A 237 7.26 -11.16 6.62
CA GLN A 237 7.31 -12.39 5.86
C GLN A 237 8.62 -13.15 6.15
N PRO A 238 8.57 -14.41 6.62
CA PRO A 238 9.77 -15.22 6.84
C PRO A 238 10.62 -15.37 5.57
N GLY A 239 11.94 -15.40 5.72
CA GLY A 239 12.91 -15.48 4.62
C GLY A 239 12.98 -14.23 3.74
N THR A 240 12.53 -13.07 4.26
CA THR A 240 12.60 -11.77 3.55
C THR A 240 13.24 -10.66 4.37
N VAL A 241 14.00 -11.00 5.41
CA VAL A 241 14.70 -10.03 6.26
C VAL A 241 16.17 -10.02 5.91
N TYR A 242 16.72 -8.83 5.69
CA TYR A 242 18.11 -8.63 5.32
C TYR A 242 18.79 -7.65 6.28
N ARG A 243 19.97 -8.05 6.76
CA ARG A 243 20.92 -7.19 7.47
C ARG A 243 22.09 -6.91 6.53
N GLY A 244 22.15 -5.70 6.02
CA GLY A 244 22.94 -5.39 4.84
C GLY A 244 22.50 -6.25 3.65
N LEU A 245 23.45 -6.91 2.97
CA LEU A 245 23.18 -7.82 1.86
C LEU A 245 22.99 -9.29 2.28
N ARG A 246 23.04 -9.60 3.58
CA ARG A 246 22.91 -10.97 4.09
C ARG A 246 21.50 -11.22 4.61
N PRO A 247 20.86 -12.35 4.25
CA PRO A 247 19.59 -12.73 4.85
C PRO A 247 19.78 -13.02 6.35
N VAL A 248 18.80 -12.64 7.16
CA VAL A 248 18.76 -12.92 8.59
C VAL A 248 17.98 -14.22 8.81
N PRO A 249 18.51 -15.19 9.56
CA PRO A 249 17.78 -16.40 9.94
C PRO A 249 16.45 -16.09 10.64
N ASP A 250 15.42 -16.86 10.33
CA ASP A 250 14.06 -16.62 10.79
C ASP A 250 13.90 -16.74 12.32
N ASP A 251 14.72 -17.58 12.96
CA ASP A 251 14.82 -17.72 14.42
C ASP A 251 15.46 -16.49 15.07
N GLU A 252 16.48 -15.91 14.45
CA GLU A 252 17.07 -14.64 14.88
C GLU A 252 16.05 -13.50 14.75
N VAL A 253 15.29 -13.44 13.64
CA VAL A 253 14.21 -12.47 13.46
C VAL A 253 13.18 -12.60 14.58
N LEU A 254 12.71 -13.82 14.89
CA LEU A 254 11.79 -14.04 15.99
C LEU A 254 12.34 -13.49 17.31
N GLN A 255 13.60 -13.76 17.64
CA GLN A 255 14.23 -13.25 18.86
C GLN A 255 14.27 -11.71 18.89
N LEU A 256 14.66 -11.07 17.77
CA LEU A 256 14.74 -9.62 17.65
C LEU A 256 13.37 -8.91 17.81
N TYR A 257 12.28 -9.62 17.55
CA TYR A 257 10.91 -9.12 17.66
C TYR A 257 10.12 -9.74 18.83
N GLY A 258 10.80 -10.36 19.79
CA GLY A 258 10.17 -10.82 21.04
C GLY A 258 9.35 -12.10 20.91
N GLY A 259 9.78 -13.03 20.06
CA GLY A 259 9.14 -14.32 19.80
C GLY A 259 7.99 -14.27 18.79
N THR A 260 7.85 -13.18 18.04
CA THR A 260 6.80 -13.00 17.02
C THR A 260 7.33 -12.27 15.80
N TYR A 261 6.67 -12.44 14.65
CA TYR A 261 6.93 -11.66 13.43
C TYR A 261 6.11 -10.35 13.37
N HIS A 262 5.28 -10.07 14.37
CA HIS A 262 4.41 -8.89 14.37
C HIS A 262 5.19 -7.61 14.72
N VAL A 263 5.04 -6.58 13.88
CA VAL A 263 5.60 -5.25 14.07
C VAL A 263 4.51 -4.29 14.56
N PRO A 264 4.59 -3.76 15.79
CA PRO A 264 3.57 -2.85 16.32
C PRO A 264 3.42 -1.56 15.51
N LEU A 265 2.17 -1.16 15.24
CA LEU A 265 1.80 0.07 14.51
C LEU A 265 2.48 1.35 15.04
N HIS A 266 2.64 1.50 16.35
CA HIS A 266 3.29 2.70 16.92
C HIS A 266 4.79 2.79 16.57
N LYS A 267 5.41 1.70 16.08
CA LYS A 267 6.78 1.71 15.55
C LYS A 267 6.81 2.08 14.05
N ASP A 268 5.71 1.81 13.34
CA ASP A 268 5.45 2.24 11.95
C ASP A 268 4.83 3.64 11.96
N SER A 269 5.63 4.67 12.29
CA SER A 269 5.09 6.03 12.37
C SER A 269 5.02 6.68 10.98
N GLY A 270 3.98 6.31 10.24
CA GLY A 270 3.55 7.04 9.04
C GLY A 270 2.39 8.00 9.26
N PHE A 271 1.74 8.00 10.43
CA PHE A 271 0.44 8.67 10.61
C PHE A 271 0.51 9.98 11.43
N TYR A 272 0.98 10.01 12.70
CA TYR A 272 1.01 11.25 13.49
C TYR A 272 2.05 11.23 14.66
N GLY A 273 3.29 11.70 14.41
CA GLY A 273 4.20 12.19 15.47
C GLY A 273 5.31 11.26 15.99
N LYS A 274 6.52 11.86 16.14
CA LYS A 274 7.88 11.31 16.38
C LYS A 274 8.31 10.28 15.33
N GLY A 275 9.40 10.59 14.61
CA GLY A 275 9.80 9.92 13.37
C GLY A 275 9.88 8.39 13.44
N PRO A 276 9.72 7.70 12.29
CA PRO A 276 9.49 6.26 12.27
C PRO A 276 10.68 5.51 12.84
N LYS A 277 10.40 4.54 13.71
CA LYS A 277 11.37 3.48 14.03
C LYS A 277 11.44 2.48 12.87
N VAL A 278 10.35 2.33 12.12
CA VAL A 278 10.25 1.52 10.91
C VAL A 278 9.74 2.40 9.78
N LYS A 279 10.58 2.63 8.76
CA LYS A 279 10.24 3.42 7.57
C LYS A 279 9.74 2.52 6.46
N GLN A 280 8.56 2.81 5.90
CA GLN A 280 8.12 2.20 4.65
C GLN A 280 8.60 3.00 3.44
N PHE A 281 9.13 2.31 2.44
CA PHE A 281 9.63 2.85 1.18
C PHE A 281 8.60 2.68 0.07
N MET A 282 7.76 3.70 -0.12
CA MET A 282 6.62 3.69 -1.03
C MET A 282 6.90 4.30 -2.40
N ASP A 283 8.06 4.89 -2.61
CA ASP A 283 8.42 5.61 -3.84
C ASP A 283 9.34 4.74 -4.72
N VAL A 284 9.17 4.76 -6.04
CA VAL A 284 10.10 4.11 -6.97
C VAL A 284 11.51 4.70 -6.82
N PHE A 285 11.63 6.01 -6.54
CA PHE A 285 12.92 6.67 -6.29
C PHE A 285 13.64 6.15 -5.04
N SER A 286 12.93 5.46 -4.14
CA SER A 286 13.53 4.92 -2.91
C SER A 286 14.17 3.54 -3.07
N ILE A 287 14.01 2.89 -4.23
CA ILE A 287 14.68 1.61 -4.53
C ILE A 287 16.22 1.72 -4.44
N PRO A 288 16.90 2.71 -5.07
CA PRO A 288 18.34 2.89 -4.90
C PRO A 288 18.75 3.23 -3.46
N GLU A 289 17.92 3.94 -2.70
CA GLU A 289 18.17 4.23 -1.28
C GLU A 289 18.21 2.95 -0.44
N MET A 290 17.23 2.06 -0.62
CA MET A 290 17.20 0.77 0.07
C MET A 290 18.42 -0.09 -0.24
N THR A 291 18.86 -0.11 -1.50
CA THR A 291 20.08 -0.82 -1.91
C THR A 291 21.32 -0.19 -1.26
N LEU A 292 21.42 1.14 -1.21
CA LEU A 292 22.56 1.83 -0.60
C LEU A 292 22.62 1.63 0.92
N LEU A 293 21.47 1.67 1.61
CA LEU A 293 21.37 1.31 3.03
C LEU A 293 21.90 -0.11 3.27
N ALA A 294 21.48 -1.08 2.46
CA ALA A 294 21.92 -2.45 2.57
C ALA A 294 23.43 -2.62 2.28
N VAL A 295 23.97 -1.92 1.28
CA VAL A 295 25.40 -1.98 0.94
C VAL A 295 26.27 -1.35 2.03
N ALA A 296 25.92 -0.16 2.50
CA ALA A 296 26.70 0.53 3.53
C ALA A 296 26.69 -0.26 4.86
N ASN A 297 25.52 -0.75 5.27
CA ASN A 297 25.38 -1.66 6.41
C ASN A 297 26.23 -2.93 6.23
N HIS A 298 26.16 -3.56 5.04
CA HIS A 298 26.96 -4.74 4.73
C HIS A 298 28.47 -4.46 4.84
N TYR A 299 28.94 -3.32 4.35
CA TYR A 299 30.36 -2.96 4.45
C TYR A 299 30.80 -2.81 5.90
N PHE A 300 30.06 -2.10 6.74
CA PHE A 300 30.42 -1.95 8.15
C PHE A 300 30.49 -3.31 8.85
N LEU A 301 29.50 -4.18 8.64
CA LEU A 301 29.48 -5.52 9.23
C LEU A 301 30.62 -6.42 8.72
N SER A 302 30.96 -6.35 7.44
CA SER A 302 32.01 -7.20 6.86
C SER A 302 33.43 -6.75 7.21
N ASN A 303 33.59 -5.52 7.71
CA ASN A 303 34.89 -4.97 8.15
C ASN A 303 34.95 -4.74 9.67
N ASN A 304 33.97 -5.25 10.43
CA ASN A 304 33.88 -5.10 11.89
C ASN A 304 33.97 -3.62 12.34
N ILE A 305 33.35 -2.72 11.59
CA ILE A 305 33.24 -1.30 11.95
C ILE A 305 31.99 -1.15 12.81
N ASP A 306 32.16 -0.63 14.03
CA ASP A 306 31.04 -0.29 14.90
C ASP A 306 30.38 1.02 14.43
N TYR A 307 29.04 1.05 14.44
CA TYR A 307 28.27 2.18 13.93
C TYR A 307 26.85 2.19 14.50
N ASP A 308 26.20 3.36 14.46
CA ASP A 308 24.80 3.50 14.85
C ASP A 308 23.88 3.42 13.61
N PRO A 309 22.95 2.44 13.55
CA PRO A 309 22.01 2.28 12.43
C PRO A 309 21.14 3.51 12.13
N VAL A 310 20.83 4.33 13.14
CA VAL A 310 20.04 5.55 12.99
C VAL A 310 20.82 6.61 12.21
N HIS A 311 22.10 6.77 12.52
CA HIS A 311 22.99 7.70 11.80
C HIS A 311 23.21 7.22 10.36
N LEU A 312 23.47 5.92 10.17
CA LEU A 312 23.56 5.35 8.82
C LEU A 312 22.30 5.64 8.00
N TYR A 313 21.11 5.40 8.57
CA TYR A 313 19.86 5.70 7.88
C TYR A 313 19.75 7.18 7.50
N LYS A 314 20.04 8.08 8.44
CA LYS A 314 19.95 9.52 8.23
C LYS A 314 20.89 10.00 7.13
N ASP A 315 22.15 9.60 7.17
CA ASP A 315 23.17 10.02 6.21
C ASP A 315 22.84 9.53 4.80
N VAL A 316 22.42 8.26 4.66
CA VAL A 316 22.02 7.69 3.37
C VAL A 316 20.77 8.39 2.83
N SER A 317 19.76 8.62 3.68
CA SER A 317 18.54 9.35 3.29
C SER A 317 18.86 10.77 2.82
N GLU A 318 19.76 11.46 3.53
CA GLU A 318 20.18 12.82 3.17
C GLU A 318 21.00 12.83 1.87
N ALA A 319 21.95 11.91 1.71
CA ALA A 319 22.74 11.79 0.48
C ALA A 319 21.87 11.52 -0.75
N VAL A 320 20.87 10.65 -0.66
CA VAL A 320 19.88 10.44 -1.73
C VAL A 320 19.02 11.70 -1.93
N GLY A 321 18.56 12.32 -0.85
CA GLY A 321 17.82 13.58 -0.89
C GLY A 321 18.59 14.70 -1.62
N MET A 322 19.91 14.80 -1.43
CA MET A 322 20.77 15.75 -2.11
C MET A 322 20.79 15.54 -3.64
N VAL A 323 20.69 14.30 -4.13
CA VAL A 323 20.61 14.01 -5.57
C VAL A 323 19.39 14.71 -6.20
N HIS A 324 18.25 14.68 -5.51
CA HIS A 324 17.03 15.33 -5.95
C HIS A 324 17.08 16.86 -5.76
N ILE A 325 17.52 17.33 -4.59
CA ILE A 325 17.56 18.77 -4.25
C ILE A 325 18.54 19.53 -5.15
N GLN A 326 19.72 18.98 -5.42
CA GLN A 326 20.73 19.60 -6.30
C GLN A 326 20.39 19.44 -7.80
N GLY A 327 19.28 18.77 -8.11
CA GLY A 327 18.73 18.62 -9.45
C GLY A 327 19.58 17.76 -10.38
N TYR A 328 20.41 16.85 -9.84
CA TYR A 328 21.21 15.93 -10.67
C TYR A 328 20.33 15.04 -11.54
N MET A 329 19.26 14.50 -10.95
CA MET A 329 18.27 13.70 -11.66
C MET A 329 17.71 14.45 -12.88
N TYR A 330 17.25 15.69 -12.67
CA TYR A 330 16.73 16.53 -13.75
C TYR A 330 17.78 16.76 -14.82
N LYS A 331 19.03 17.05 -14.45
CA LYS A 331 20.13 17.28 -15.40
C LYS A 331 20.39 16.06 -16.27
N TRP A 332 20.49 14.86 -15.69
CA TRP A 332 20.76 13.64 -16.45
C TRP A 332 19.64 13.33 -17.44
N ILE A 333 18.39 13.41 -17.00
CA ILE A 333 17.22 13.15 -17.86
C ILE A 333 17.16 14.19 -18.99
N MET A 334 17.38 15.47 -18.68
CA MET A 334 17.37 16.54 -19.69
C MET A 334 18.51 16.45 -20.70
N GLN A 335 19.62 15.76 -20.38
CA GLN A 335 20.73 15.56 -21.32
C GLN A 335 20.41 14.51 -22.39
N ASP A 336 19.59 13.51 -22.05
CA ASP A 336 19.27 12.38 -22.94
C ASP A 336 17.85 11.87 -22.68
N LEU A 337 16.86 12.58 -23.23
CA LEU A 337 15.44 12.28 -22.98
C LEU A 337 15.03 10.92 -23.55
N GLU A 338 15.58 10.52 -24.69
CA GLU A 338 15.28 9.26 -25.37
C GLU A 338 15.70 8.04 -24.54
N LYS A 339 16.86 8.13 -23.89
CA LYS A 339 17.33 7.06 -22.99
C LYS A 339 16.50 6.91 -21.73
N TYR A 340 16.00 8.02 -21.17
CA TYR A 340 15.41 8.02 -19.83
C TYR A 340 13.89 8.04 -19.81
N ILE A 341 13.21 8.69 -20.76
CA ILE A 341 11.75 8.74 -20.81
C ILE A 341 11.24 7.60 -21.68
N LEU A 342 10.47 6.71 -21.08
CA LEU A 342 9.83 5.59 -21.75
C LEU A 342 8.43 5.99 -22.24
N ARG A 343 8.04 5.48 -23.41
CA ARG A 343 6.66 5.50 -23.93
C ARG A 343 6.03 6.90 -24.10
N GLY A 344 6.81 7.88 -24.54
CA GLY A 344 6.31 9.24 -24.79
C GLY A 344 5.09 9.29 -25.73
N ASP A 345 5.11 8.49 -26.81
CA ASP A 345 4.03 8.46 -27.82
C ASP A 345 2.67 8.02 -27.24
N GLU A 346 2.69 7.09 -26.28
CA GLU A 346 1.46 6.60 -25.64
C GLU A 346 0.84 7.67 -24.73
N THR A 347 1.69 8.46 -24.05
CA THR A 347 1.24 9.60 -23.23
C THR A 347 0.54 10.65 -24.11
N TYR A 348 1.11 10.99 -25.27
CA TYR A 348 0.46 11.88 -26.23
C TYR A 348 -0.93 11.35 -26.64
N ALA A 349 -1.02 10.07 -27.01
CA ALA A 349 -2.26 9.45 -27.46
C ALA A 349 -3.36 9.51 -26.40
N VAL A 350 -3.04 9.29 -25.12
CA VAL A 350 -4.00 9.39 -24.00
C VAL A 350 -4.50 10.83 -23.86
N LEU A 351 -3.60 11.80 -23.76
CA LEU A 351 -3.98 13.21 -23.56
C LEU A 351 -4.83 13.72 -24.73
N HIS A 352 -4.43 13.42 -25.96
CA HIS A 352 -5.17 13.79 -27.17
C HIS A 352 -6.56 13.18 -27.20
N ARG A 353 -6.69 11.89 -26.86
CA ARG A 353 -7.99 11.22 -26.80
C ARG A 353 -8.92 11.89 -25.79
N LEU A 354 -8.43 12.22 -24.60
CA LEU A 354 -9.25 12.85 -23.57
C LEU A 354 -9.73 14.24 -23.99
N VAL A 355 -8.82 15.08 -24.51
CA VAL A 355 -9.16 16.44 -24.98
C VAL A 355 -10.16 16.39 -26.15
N ASN A 356 -9.97 15.48 -27.11
CA ASN A 356 -10.89 15.34 -28.25
C ASN A 356 -12.30 14.88 -27.84
N ASN A 357 -12.43 14.24 -26.68
CA ASN A 357 -13.72 13.86 -26.10
C ASN A 357 -14.25 14.92 -25.11
N GLY A 358 -13.72 16.15 -25.17
CA GLY A 358 -14.20 17.28 -24.38
C GLY A 358 -13.89 17.20 -22.88
N LYS A 359 -12.97 16.33 -22.47
CA LYS A 359 -12.55 16.21 -21.07
C LYS A 359 -11.56 17.32 -20.72
N LYS A 360 -11.65 17.84 -19.48
CA LYS A 360 -10.74 18.86 -18.96
C LYS A 360 -9.54 18.22 -18.29
N LEU A 361 -8.34 18.75 -18.52
CA LEU A 361 -7.11 18.16 -17.98
C LEU A 361 -6.37 19.12 -17.03
N PHE A 362 -5.73 18.58 -16.00
CA PHE A 362 -4.79 19.36 -15.19
C PHE A 362 -3.55 18.55 -14.77
N LEU A 363 -2.45 19.27 -14.54
CA LEU A 363 -1.18 18.72 -14.10
C LEU A 363 -0.80 19.31 -12.73
N ILE A 364 -0.47 18.44 -11.76
CA ILE A 364 0.06 18.85 -10.45
C ILE A 364 1.32 18.04 -10.17
N THR A 365 2.47 18.71 -10.16
CA THR A 365 3.77 18.06 -9.96
C THR A 365 4.65 18.81 -8.94
N ASN A 366 5.53 18.07 -8.26
CA ASN A 366 6.58 18.63 -7.42
C ASN A 366 7.82 19.09 -8.21
N SER A 367 7.98 18.64 -9.46
CA SER A 367 9.15 18.99 -10.26
C SER A 367 9.06 20.41 -10.86
N PRO A 368 10.23 21.04 -11.15
CA PRO A 368 10.28 22.43 -11.62
C PRO A 368 9.83 22.56 -13.08
N PHE A 369 9.30 23.74 -13.42
CA PHE A 369 8.76 24.02 -14.75
C PHE A 369 9.73 23.73 -15.91
N GLY A 370 11.00 24.14 -15.82
CA GLY A 370 11.97 23.91 -16.90
C GLY A 370 12.15 22.42 -17.23
N PHE A 371 12.10 21.56 -16.21
CA PHE A 371 12.18 20.11 -16.37
C PHE A 371 10.92 19.54 -17.03
N VAL A 372 9.74 19.90 -16.48
CA VAL A 372 8.43 19.47 -16.99
C VAL A 372 8.25 19.92 -18.43
N ASN A 373 8.54 21.19 -18.73
CA ASN A 373 8.40 21.75 -20.07
C ASN A 373 9.28 21.01 -21.09
N LYS A 374 10.54 20.70 -20.73
CA LYS A 374 11.44 19.98 -21.64
C LYS A 374 10.98 18.56 -21.93
N GLY A 375 10.54 17.81 -20.91
CA GLY A 375 10.04 16.44 -21.11
C GLY A 375 8.68 16.40 -21.79
N MET A 376 7.75 17.31 -21.48
CA MET A 376 6.47 17.42 -22.19
C MET A 376 6.64 17.84 -23.66
N MET A 377 7.60 18.72 -23.96
CA MET A 377 7.94 19.04 -25.36
C MET A 377 8.43 17.82 -26.14
N TYR A 378 9.13 16.90 -25.47
CA TYR A 378 9.60 15.65 -26.08
C TYR A 378 8.47 14.62 -26.24
N MET A 379 7.65 14.41 -25.20
CA MET A 379 6.59 13.39 -25.24
C MET A 379 5.35 13.81 -26.05
N VAL A 380 4.98 15.09 -26.00
CA VAL A 380 3.68 15.59 -26.50
C VAL A 380 3.86 16.62 -27.62
N GLY A 381 4.93 17.41 -27.59
CA GLY A 381 5.23 18.44 -28.58
C GLY A 381 5.20 19.86 -28.02
N LYS A 382 5.47 20.86 -28.89
CA LYS A 382 5.65 22.26 -28.48
C LYS A 382 4.42 22.86 -27.80
N GLU A 383 3.24 22.51 -28.29
CA GLU A 383 1.95 23.03 -27.81
C GLU A 383 1.35 22.16 -26.68
N TRP A 384 2.17 21.40 -25.95
CA TRP A 384 1.66 20.49 -24.90
C TRP A 384 0.79 21.19 -23.84
N ARG A 385 1.00 22.49 -23.61
CA ARG A 385 0.22 23.28 -22.64
C ARG A 385 -1.24 23.40 -23.05
N ASP A 386 -1.56 23.31 -24.33
CA ASP A 386 -2.93 23.41 -24.84
C ASP A 386 -3.79 22.21 -24.46
N PHE A 387 -3.16 21.10 -24.04
CA PHE A 387 -3.88 19.95 -23.51
C PHE A 387 -4.44 20.19 -22.11
N PHE A 388 -3.81 21.08 -21.33
CA PHE A 388 -4.12 21.27 -19.92
C PHE A 388 -4.85 22.59 -19.66
N ASP A 389 -5.99 22.51 -18.97
CA ASP A 389 -6.70 23.68 -18.47
C ASP A 389 -5.95 24.34 -17.31
N VAL A 390 -5.23 23.56 -16.50
CA VAL A 390 -4.42 24.05 -15.37
C VAL A 390 -3.11 23.27 -15.26
N VAL A 391 -1.98 23.98 -15.18
CA VAL A 391 -0.66 23.40 -14.92
C VAL A 391 -0.07 23.97 -13.64
N ILE A 392 0.24 23.11 -12.67
CA ILE A 392 0.83 23.48 -11.38
C ILE A 392 2.14 22.71 -11.17
N VAL A 393 3.24 23.46 -11.05
CA VAL A 393 4.59 22.94 -10.80
C VAL A 393 5.05 23.25 -9.39
N GLN A 394 6.03 22.50 -8.88
CA GLN A 394 6.52 22.64 -7.50
C GLN A 394 5.38 22.79 -6.48
N ALA A 395 4.37 21.93 -6.60
CA ALA A 395 3.14 21.97 -5.82
C ALA A 395 3.39 21.74 -4.32
N ASP A 396 4.48 21.05 -3.97
CA ASP A 396 4.83 20.66 -2.60
C ASP A 396 3.86 19.62 -2.00
N LYS A 397 3.47 18.62 -2.80
CA LYS A 397 2.71 17.44 -2.34
C LYS A 397 3.51 16.71 -1.24
N PRO A 398 2.86 16.23 -0.15
CA PRO A 398 1.41 16.22 0.10
C PRO A 398 0.82 17.54 0.64
N HIS A 399 1.63 18.55 1.00
CA HIS A 399 1.13 19.80 1.58
C HIS A 399 0.13 20.52 0.68
N PHE A 400 0.26 20.38 -0.64
CA PHE A 400 -0.76 20.86 -1.58
C PHE A 400 -2.17 20.33 -1.26
N PHE A 401 -2.30 19.07 -0.84
CA PHE A 401 -3.60 18.42 -0.60
C PHE A 401 -4.09 18.51 0.85
N ASN A 402 -3.18 18.62 1.82
CA ASN A 402 -3.52 18.58 3.25
C ASN A 402 -3.36 19.91 4.00
N ASP A 403 -2.76 20.92 3.38
CA ASP A 403 -2.57 22.24 3.94
C ASP A 403 -3.25 23.31 3.07
N CYS A 404 -3.50 24.48 3.64
CA CYS A 404 -4.01 25.68 2.98
C CYS A 404 -3.06 26.88 3.10
N VAL A 405 -1.81 26.67 3.52
CA VAL A 405 -0.85 27.77 3.79
C VAL A 405 -0.30 28.44 2.53
N LYS A 406 0.01 27.68 1.47
CA LYS A 406 0.72 28.22 0.30
C LYS A 406 -0.25 28.72 -0.77
N PRO A 407 -0.24 30.01 -1.14
CA PRO A 407 -1.04 30.52 -2.26
C PRO A 407 -0.38 30.21 -3.61
N PHE A 408 -1.16 30.28 -4.69
CA PHE A 408 -0.63 30.16 -6.05
C PHE A 408 0.24 31.36 -6.44
N ARG A 409 1.25 31.11 -7.27
CA ARG A 409 1.99 32.14 -8.02
C ARG A 409 1.99 31.79 -9.49
N ARG A 410 1.93 32.79 -10.38
CA ARG A 410 2.02 32.58 -11.83
C ARG A 410 3.48 32.62 -12.27
N LEU A 411 3.83 31.77 -13.23
CA LEU A 411 5.10 31.84 -13.96
C LEU A 411 4.86 32.50 -15.31
N ASP A 412 5.82 33.28 -15.79
CA ASP A 412 5.84 33.72 -17.18
C ASP A 412 6.40 32.64 -18.13
N ASN A 413 6.53 32.99 -19.41
CA ASN A 413 7.05 32.08 -20.43
C ASN A 413 8.51 31.67 -20.23
N ASN A 414 9.29 32.48 -19.51
CA ASN A 414 10.68 32.19 -19.17
C ASN A 414 10.79 31.34 -17.89
N GLY A 415 9.69 31.18 -17.16
CA GLY A 415 9.63 30.46 -15.90
C GLY A 415 9.87 31.34 -14.67
N ASP A 416 9.87 32.66 -14.83
CA ASP A 416 10.08 33.61 -13.74
C ASP A 416 8.78 33.91 -12.98
N LEU A 417 8.92 34.19 -11.69
CA LEU A 417 7.78 34.41 -10.80
C LEU A 417 7.13 35.77 -11.04
N GLN A 418 5.83 35.74 -11.27
CA GLN A 418 4.97 36.92 -11.29
C GLN A 418 4.38 37.17 -9.90
N TRP A 419 4.19 38.45 -9.56
CA TRP A 419 3.76 38.90 -8.23
C TRP A 419 2.26 39.10 -8.08
N ASP A 420 1.52 39.00 -9.17
CA ASP A 420 0.07 39.19 -9.16
C ASP A 420 -0.62 38.16 -8.27
N LYS A 421 -1.64 38.62 -7.53
CA LYS A 421 -2.53 37.73 -6.80
C LYS A 421 -3.36 36.91 -7.78
N ILE A 422 -3.36 35.59 -7.59
CA ILE A 422 -4.11 34.67 -8.44
C ILE A 422 -5.60 34.65 -8.04
N ASN A 423 -6.44 35.18 -8.92
CA ASN A 423 -7.90 35.22 -8.75
C ASN A 423 -8.64 34.26 -9.71
N SER A 424 -7.94 33.72 -10.72
CA SER A 424 -8.40 32.74 -11.70
C SER A 424 -7.25 31.80 -12.08
N LEU A 425 -7.58 30.57 -12.48
CA LEU A 425 -6.65 29.62 -13.09
C LEU A 425 -7.01 29.52 -14.57
N ASP A 426 -6.16 30.08 -15.42
CA ASP A 426 -6.44 30.31 -16.83
C ASP A 426 -5.57 29.39 -17.70
N LYS A 427 -6.21 28.79 -18.71
CA LYS A 427 -5.55 27.89 -19.67
C LYS A 427 -4.34 28.56 -20.34
N GLY A 428 -3.29 27.78 -20.59
CA GLY A 428 -2.03 28.24 -21.18
C GLY A 428 -1.04 28.85 -20.18
N HIS A 429 -1.49 29.21 -18.97
CA HIS A 429 -0.59 29.69 -17.91
C HIS A 429 -0.08 28.55 -17.05
N VAL A 430 1.09 28.79 -16.43
CA VAL A 430 1.71 27.86 -15.49
C VAL A 430 1.73 28.49 -14.11
N TYR A 431 1.33 27.71 -13.12
CA TYR A 431 1.27 28.11 -11.73
C TYR A 431 2.30 27.34 -10.91
N LYS A 432 2.76 27.95 -9.83
CA LYS A 432 3.68 27.37 -8.86
C LYS A 432 3.01 27.35 -7.49
N GLN A 433 3.26 26.28 -6.71
CA GLN A 433 2.68 26.09 -5.37
C GLN A 433 1.14 26.08 -5.43
N GLY A 434 0.48 26.71 -4.45
CA GLY A 434 -0.95 26.64 -4.25
C GLY A 434 -1.37 25.57 -3.25
N ASN A 435 -2.67 25.38 -3.17
CA ASN A 435 -3.30 24.42 -2.28
C ASN A 435 -4.64 23.96 -2.90
N LEU A 436 -5.09 22.77 -2.50
CA LEU A 436 -6.31 22.15 -3.02
C LEU A 436 -7.56 22.96 -2.68
N PHE A 437 -7.60 23.66 -1.54
CA PHE A 437 -8.74 24.49 -1.16
C PHE A 437 -8.96 25.62 -2.17
N ASP A 438 -7.92 26.39 -2.47
CA ASP A 438 -7.95 27.44 -3.49
C ASP A 438 -8.16 26.86 -4.88
N PHE A 439 -7.52 25.72 -5.21
CA PHE A 439 -7.74 25.05 -6.49
C PHE A 439 -9.24 24.78 -6.72
N ARG A 440 -9.91 24.13 -5.76
CA ARG A 440 -11.35 23.82 -5.82
C ARG A 440 -12.22 25.07 -5.86
N ARG A 441 -11.81 26.15 -5.18
CA ARG A 441 -12.50 27.43 -5.18
C ARG A 441 -12.41 28.13 -6.53
N LEU A 442 -11.24 28.08 -7.17
CA LEU A 442 -10.95 28.76 -8.43
C LEU A 442 -11.47 27.99 -9.65
N THR A 443 -11.39 26.66 -9.65
CA THR A 443 -11.86 25.84 -10.78
C THR A 443 -13.33 25.44 -10.68
N GLY A 444 -13.87 25.36 -9.46
CA GLY A 444 -15.19 24.78 -9.20
C GLY A 444 -15.25 23.26 -9.34
N TRP A 445 -14.14 22.58 -9.61
CA TRP A 445 -14.10 21.12 -9.80
C TRP A 445 -14.19 20.38 -8.47
N ARG A 446 -15.16 19.46 -8.34
CA ARG A 446 -15.49 18.79 -7.08
C ARG A 446 -16.06 17.39 -7.31
N GLY A 447 -15.91 16.55 -6.28
CA GLY A 447 -16.58 15.25 -6.18
C GLY A 447 -16.06 14.19 -7.15
N SER A 448 -16.91 13.22 -7.44
CA SER A 448 -16.60 12.04 -8.26
C SER A 448 -16.34 12.32 -9.75
N LYS A 449 -16.62 13.54 -10.22
CA LYS A 449 -16.34 13.97 -11.60
C LYS A 449 -14.85 14.17 -11.88
N VAL A 450 -14.01 14.20 -10.84
CA VAL A 450 -12.57 14.38 -10.94
C VAL A 450 -11.88 13.02 -10.71
N LEU A 451 -11.04 12.61 -11.66
CA LEU A 451 -10.18 11.43 -11.55
C LEU A 451 -8.71 11.88 -11.60
N TYR A 452 -7.98 11.69 -10.49
CA TYR A 452 -6.56 12.05 -10.39
C TYR A 452 -5.67 10.82 -10.46
N PHE A 453 -4.66 10.85 -11.33
CA PHE A 453 -3.65 9.81 -11.49
C PHE A 453 -2.34 10.22 -10.83
N GLY A 454 -1.75 9.29 -10.08
CA GLY A 454 -0.44 9.45 -9.45
C GLY A 454 0.20 8.10 -9.20
N ASP A 455 1.52 8.06 -9.10
CA ASP A 455 2.25 6.84 -8.77
C ASP A 455 2.45 6.70 -7.25
N HIS A 456 2.55 7.81 -6.51
CA HIS A 456 2.86 7.78 -5.09
C HIS A 456 1.60 7.77 -4.22
N LEU A 457 1.17 6.57 -3.81
CA LEU A 457 -0.08 6.32 -3.06
C LEU A 457 -0.37 7.26 -1.88
N TYR A 458 0.66 7.71 -1.14
CA TYR A 458 0.45 8.64 -0.01
C TYR A 458 0.42 10.11 -0.43
N SER A 459 1.50 10.63 -1.02
CA SER A 459 1.58 12.04 -1.39
C SER A 459 0.56 12.49 -2.42
N ASP A 460 0.09 11.55 -3.25
CA ASP A 460 -0.77 11.86 -4.38
C ASP A 460 -2.23 11.51 -4.12
N LEU A 461 -2.50 10.32 -3.57
CA LEU A 461 -3.85 9.74 -3.62
C LEU A 461 -4.57 9.68 -2.26
N ALA A 462 -3.84 9.45 -1.17
CA ALA A 462 -4.44 9.17 0.13
C ALA A 462 -5.40 10.27 0.60
N ASP A 463 -4.96 11.53 0.57
CA ASP A 463 -5.79 12.63 1.06
C ASP A 463 -6.96 12.95 0.11
N LEU A 464 -6.75 12.80 -1.20
CA LEU A 464 -7.79 13.01 -2.21
C LEU A 464 -8.99 12.07 -2.01
N MET A 465 -8.70 10.80 -1.75
CA MET A 465 -9.73 9.79 -1.52
C MET A 465 -10.35 9.89 -0.12
N LEU A 466 -9.52 10.07 0.93
CA LEU A 466 -10.00 10.06 2.32
C LEU A 466 -10.79 11.32 2.70
N TRP A 467 -10.42 12.49 2.17
CA TRP A 467 -10.96 13.77 2.65
C TRP A 467 -11.73 14.56 1.58
N HIS A 468 -11.42 14.36 0.30
CA HIS A 468 -11.92 15.25 -0.77
C HIS A 468 -12.89 14.59 -1.74
N GLY A 469 -13.04 13.26 -1.69
CA GLY A 469 -14.01 12.49 -2.47
C GLY A 469 -13.76 12.53 -3.98
N TRP A 470 -12.52 12.76 -4.40
CA TRP A 470 -12.11 12.59 -5.80
C TRP A 470 -11.92 11.12 -6.10
N ARG A 471 -12.12 10.73 -7.35
CA ARG A 471 -11.70 9.42 -7.83
C ARG A 471 -10.19 9.38 -8.00
N THR A 472 -9.58 8.24 -7.74
CA THR A 472 -8.12 8.09 -7.80
C THR A 472 -7.68 6.90 -8.64
N GLY A 473 -6.66 7.10 -9.48
CA GLY A 473 -6.02 6.07 -10.29
C GLY A 473 -4.54 5.93 -9.94
N ALA A 474 -4.11 4.76 -9.46
CA ALA A 474 -2.70 4.52 -9.15
C ALA A 474 -1.92 3.98 -10.36
N ILE A 475 -0.77 4.58 -10.65
CA ILE A 475 0.19 4.05 -11.64
C ILE A 475 1.23 3.19 -10.91
N VAL A 476 1.27 1.90 -11.25
CA VAL A 476 2.13 0.90 -10.61
C VAL A 476 2.88 0.12 -11.70
N PRO A 477 4.02 0.64 -12.20
CA PRO A 477 4.76 0.03 -13.33
C PRO A 477 5.18 -1.42 -13.08
N GLU A 478 5.41 -1.80 -11.83
CA GLU A 478 5.77 -3.17 -11.44
C GLU A 478 4.71 -4.22 -11.82
N LEU A 479 3.47 -3.78 -12.07
CA LEU A 479 2.36 -4.63 -12.48
C LEU A 479 2.63 -5.35 -13.82
N GLU A 480 3.48 -4.81 -14.69
CA GLU A 480 3.86 -5.47 -15.95
C GLU A 480 4.63 -6.76 -15.71
N LEU A 481 5.63 -6.72 -14.82
CA LEU A 481 6.39 -7.91 -14.45
C LEU A 481 5.51 -8.88 -13.66
N GLU A 482 4.68 -8.38 -12.76
CA GLU A 482 3.78 -9.19 -11.95
C GLU A 482 2.80 -9.97 -12.83
N THR A 483 2.12 -9.29 -13.76
CA THR A 483 1.18 -9.94 -14.70
C THR A 483 1.89 -10.95 -15.60
N LYS A 484 3.12 -10.67 -16.04
CA LYS A 484 3.94 -11.61 -16.82
C LYS A 484 4.31 -12.87 -16.04
N VAL A 485 4.60 -12.76 -14.74
CA VAL A 485 4.88 -13.94 -13.89
C VAL A 485 3.61 -14.73 -13.64
N LEU A 486 2.50 -14.04 -13.34
CA LEU A 486 1.19 -14.66 -13.11
C LEU A 486 0.65 -15.39 -14.34
N SER A 487 0.99 -14.93 -15.55
CA SER A 487 0.66 -15.58 -16.82
C SER A 487 1.59 -16.75 -17.19
N THR A 488 2.54 -17.13 -16.33
CA THR A 488 3.32 -18.35 -16.59
C THR A 488 2.55 -19.59 -16.15
N GLU A 489 2.63 -20.64 -16.98
CA GLU A 489 2.07 -21.95 -16.66
C GLU A 489 2.68 -22.51 -15.37
N GLN A 490 3.99 -22.33 -15.19
CA GLN A 490 4.71 -22.79 -14.01
C GLN A 490 4.16 -22.17 -12.71
N TYR A 491 3.87 -20.86 -12.72
CA TYR A 491 3.28 -20.18 -11.57
C TYR A 491 1.87 -20.70 -11.30
N THR A 492 1.02 -20.72 -12.34
CA THR A 492 -0.39 -21.13 -12.24
C THR A 492 -0.52 -22.57 -11.74
N GLN A 493 0.26 -23.51 -12.28
CA GLN A 493 0.28 -24.90 -11.82
C GLN A 493 0.76 -25.00 -10.37
N SER A 494 1.84 -24.30 -10.01
CA SER A 494 2.39 -24.36 -8.66
C SER A 494 1.43 -23.77 -7.62
N LEU A 495 0.75 -22.67 -7.95
CA LEU A 495 -0.26 -22.03 -7.08
C LEU A 495 -1.51 -22.89 -6.93
N THR A 496 -2.06 -23.39 -8.05
CA THR A 496 -3.26 -24.24 -8.05
C THR A 496 -3.01 -25.51 -7.24
N TRP A 497 -1.86 -26.14 -7.44
CA TRP A 497 -1.46 -27.31 -6.66
C TRP A 497 -1.26 -26.97 -5.18
N MET A 498 -0.61 -25.86 -4.85
CA MET A 498 -0.45 -25.41 -3.47
C MET A 498 -1.80 -25.18 -2.76
N GLN A 499 -2.80 -24.63 -3.45
CA GLN A 499 -4.15 -24.45 -2.92
C GLN A 499 -4.85 -25.79 -2.70
N ALA A 500 -4.79 -26.70 -3.68
CA ALA A 500 -5.37 -28.03 -3.57
C ALA A 500 -4.74 -28.85 -2.43
N LEU A 501 -3.41 -28.79 -2.30
CA LEU A 501 -2.65 -29.44 -1.22
C LEU A 501 -3.01 -28.84 0.15
N THR A 502 -3.25 -27.52 0.23
CA THR A 502 -3.74 -26.88 1.45
C THR A 502 -5.12 -27.40 1.84
N GLY A 503 -6.05 -27.52 0.87
CA GLY A 503 -7.37 -28.11 1.13
C GLY A 503 -7.33 -29.60 1.50
N LEU A 504 -6.34 -30.36 1.02
CA LEU A 504 -6.08 -31.73 1.50
C LEU A 504 -5.62 -31.72 2.96
N LEU A 505 -4.62 -30.90 3.30
CA LEU A 505 -4.13 -30.76 4.69
C LEU A 505 -5.26 -30.37 5.64
N GLU A 506 -6.10 -29.39 5.27
CA GLU A 506 -7.22 -28.92 6.09
C GLU A 506 -8.21 -30.04 6.43
N ARG A 507 -8.52 -30.92 5.48
CA ARG A 507 -9.45 -32.04 5.67
C ARG A 507 -8.81 -33.23 6.37
N MET A 508 -7.54 -33.53 6.05
CA MET A 508 -6.88 -34.77 6.45
C MET A 508 -6.13 -34.66 7.79
N GLN A 509 -5.93 -33.46 8.34
CA GLN A 509 -5.28 -33.26 9.65
C GLN A 509 -6.00 -33.92 10.84
N MET A 510 -7.22 -34.43 10.62
CA MET A 510 -7.97 -35.20 11.63
C MET A 510 -7.32 -36.56 11.93
N HIS A 511 -6.55 -37.12 10.99
CA HIS A 511 -5.83 -38.37 11.18
C HIS A 511 -4.61 -38.17 12.11
N ARG A 512 -4.58 -38.91 13.22
CA ARG A 512 -3.59 -38.74 14.30
C ARG A 512 -2.61 -39.90 14.45
N ASP A 513 -2.78 -40.99 13.71
CA ASP A 513 -1.87 -42.13 13.75
C ASP A 513 -0.48 -41.76 13.20
N PRO A 514 0.60 -42.44 13.67
CA PRO A 514 1.96 -42.10 13.28
C PRO A 514 2.21 -42.13 11.77
N GLU A 515 1.61 -43.08 11.07
CA GLU A 515 1.76 -43.26 9.62
C GLU A 515 1.12 -42.12 8.83
N SER A 516 -0.06 -41.68 9.23
CA SER A 516 -0.73 -40.51 8.64
C SER A 516 0.03 -39.22 8.92
N ARG A 517 0.58 -39.06 10.15
CA ARG A 517 1.40 -37.89 10.49
C ARG A 517 2.64 -37.78 9.60
N GLU A 518 3.29 -38.89 9.29
CA GLU A 518 4.44 -38.92 8.38
C GLU A 518 4.05 -38.36 7.00
N VAL A 519 2.93 -38.84 6.42
CA VAL A 519 2.42 -38.35 5.13
C VAL A 519 2.03 -36.88 5.19
N LEU A 520 1.38 -36.43 6.27
CA LEU A 520 1.00 -35.02 6.43
C LEU A 520 2.23 -34.11 6.56
N LEU A 521 3.30 -34.57 7.22
CA LEU A 521 4.58 -33.84 7.28
C LEU A 521 5.24 -33.73 5.89
N GLU A 522 5.18 -34.78 5.08
CA GLU A 522 5.62 -34.72 3.67
C GLU A 522 4.85 -33.65 2.89
N TRP A 523 3.52 -33.60 3.04
CA TRP A 523 2.66 -32.60 2.38
C TRP A 523 2.92 -31.18 2.87
N MET A 524 3.15 -31.00 4.17
CA MET A 524 3.54 -29.71 4.74
C MET A 524 4.88 -29.22 4.17
N LYS A 525 5.84 -30.12 4.00
CA LYS A 525 7.13 -29.82 3.39
C LYS A 525 6.98 -29.43 1.92
N GLU A 526 6.25 -30.22 1.12
CA GLU A 526 5.99 -29.89 -0.29
C GLU A 526 5.26 -28.54 -0.42
N ARG A 527 4.30 -28.26 0.46
CA ARG A 527 3.61 -26.97 0.49
C ARG A 527 4.58 -25.81 0.73
N GLU A 528 5.55 -25.95 1.64
CA GLU A 528 6.53 -24.90 1.90
C GLU A 528 7.53 -24.72 0.74
N GLU A 529 7.90 -25.81 0.08
CA GLU A 529 8.68 -25.77 -1.17
C GLU A 529 7.94 -25.02 -2.28
N LEU A 530 6.63 -25.28 -2.45
CA LEU A 530 5.79 -24.56 -3.42
C LEU A 530 5.64 -23.08 -3.08
N ARG A 531 5.52 -22.73 -1.79
CA ARG A 531 5.50 -21.33 -1.33
C ARG A 531 6.79 -20.61 -1.68
N SER A 532 7.93 -21.24 -1.41
CA SER A 532 9.24 -20.68 -1.75
C SER A 532 9.42 -20.55 -3.26
N LYS A 533 9.04 -21.58 -4.02
CA LYS A 533 9.10 -21.60 -5.49
C LYS A 533 8.26 -20.45 -6.09
N THR A 534 7.00 -20.32 -5.69
CA THR A 534 6.09 -19.27 -6.20
C THR A 534 6.51 -17.86 -5.79
N LYS A 535 7.06 -17.67 -4.59
CA LYS A 535 7.67 -16.40 -4.16
C LYS A 535 8.83 -16.02 -5.08
N ASN A 536 9.75 -16.95 -5.32
CA ASN A 536 11.02 -16.69 -6.01
C ASN A 536 10.88 -16.46 -7.53
N MET A 537 9.70 -16.71 -8.11
CA MET A 537 9.40 -16.37 -9.52
C MET A 537 9.28 -14.86 -9.76
N PHE A 538 9.05 -14.06 -8.71
CA PHE A 538 9.06 -12.60 -8.78
C PHE A 538 10.47 -12.07 -8.45
N ASN A 539 10.59 -11.28 -7.38
CA ASN A 539 11.88 -10.92 -6.81
C ASN A 539 12.40 -12.10 -5.94
N PRO A 540 13.63 -12.60 -6.13
CA PRO A 540 14.13 -13.74 -5.34
C PRO A 540 14.34 -13.41 -3.85
N HIS A 541 14.63 -12.14 -3.52
CA HIS A 541 14.84 -11.68 -2.15
C HIS A 541 13.50 -11.48 -1.43
N PHE A 542 12.59 -10.72 -2.04
CA PHE A 542 11.38 -10.24 -1.39
C PHE A 542 10.06 -10.77 -1.99
N GLY A 543 10.06 -11.40 -3.15
CA GLY A 543 8.87 -11.89 -3.85
C GLY A 543 8.02 -10.77 -4.48
N SER A 544 6.74 -11.05 -4.72
CA SER A 544 5.76 -10.11 -5.30
C SER A 544 5.57 -8.84 -4.46
N ILE A 545 5.44 -7.67 -5.08
CA ILE A 545 5.10 -6.42 -4.37
C ILE A 545 3.70 -6.47 -3.75
N PHE A 546 2.83 -7.34 -4.26
CA PHE A 546 1.42 -7.36 -3.88
C PHE A 546 1.08 -8.40 -2.80
N ARG A 547 1.90 -9.45 -2.63
CA ARG A 547 1.53 -10.59 -1.76
C ARG A 547 2.69 -11.15 -0.94
N THR A 548 2.39 -11.52 0.31
CA THR A 548 3.24 -12.31 1.21
C THR A 548 2.64 -13.71 1.37
N TYR A 549 3.06 -14.66 0.55
CA TYR A 549 2.46 -16.01 0.44
C TYR A 549 0.92 -15.98 0.29
N HIS A 550 0.17 -15.91 1.40
CA HIS A 550 -1.29 -15.84 1.42
C HIS A 550 -1.82 -14.40 1.50
N ASN A 551 -1.23 -13.57 2.36
CA ASN A 551 -1.77 -12.25 2.71
C ASN A 551 -1.38 -11.17 1.68
N PRO A 552 -2.21 -10.15 1.45
CA PRO A 552 -1.78 -8.96 0.74
C PRO A 552 -0.62 -8.28 1.50
N THR A 553 0.30 -7.66 0.77
CA THR A 553 1.33 -6.82 1.39
C THR A 553 0.71 -5.59 2.03
N TYR A 554 1.47 -4.95 2.92
CA TYR A 554 1.09 -3.63 3.42
C TYR A 554 0.93 -2.60 2.27
N PHE A 555 1.76 -2.71 1.22
CA PHE A 555 1.60 -1.93 -0.01
C PHE A 555 0.24 -2.17 -0.68
N SER A 556 -0.15 -3.42 -0.92
CA SER A 556 -1.47 -3.77 -1.47
C SER A 556 -2.62 -3.23 -0.63
N ARG A 557 -2.53 -3.33 0.70
CA ARG A 557 -3.56 -2.78 1.59
C ARG A 557 -3.75 -1.28 1.38
N ARG A 558 -2.67 -0.52 1.20
CA ARG A 558 -2.73 0.92 0.92
C ARG A 558 -3.22 1.20 -0.49
N LEU A 559 -2.77 0.44 -1.49
CA LEU A 559 -3.23 0.55 -2.87
C LEU A 559 -4.75 0.40 -2.93
N SER A 560 -5.28 -0.70 -2.41
CA SER A 560 -6.73 -0.97 -2.40
C SER A 560 -7.53 0.07 -1.61
N ARG A 561 -6.91 0.75 -0.64
CA ARG A 561 -7.56 1.76 0.19
C ARG A 561 -7.53 3.17 -0.43
N PHE A 562 -6.51 3.49 -1.23
CA PHE A 562 -6.26 4.86 -1.71
C PHE A 562 -6.45 5.03 -3.22
N SER A 563 -6.70 3.95 -3.95
CA SER A 563 -6.98 4.01 -5.39
C SER A 563 -8.29 3.31 -5.72
N ASP A 564 -9.16 3.98 -6.49
CA ASP A 564 -10.34 3.33 -7.08
C ASP A 564 -9.94 2.41 -8.23
N LEU A 565 -8.99 2.87 -9.05
CA LEU A 565 -8.39 2.13 -10.16
C LEU A 565 -6.88 2.01 -9.95
N TYR A 566 -6.27 0.98 -10.51
CA TYR A 566 -4.81 0.90 -10.64
C TYR A 566 -4.41 0.20 -11.94
N MET A 567 -3.26 0.59 -12.49
CA MET A 567 -2.79 0.12 -13.79
C MET A 567 -1.27 0.26 -13.89
N ALA A 568 -0.66 -0.42 -14.87
CA ALA A 568 0.77 -0.35 -15.11
C ALA A 568 1.23 1.01 -15.66
N SER A 569 0.40 1.63 -16.51
CA SER A 569 0.67 2.87 -17.22
C SER A 569 -0.64 3.56 -17.57
N ILE A 570 -0.64 4.89 -17.69
CA ILE A 570 -1.79 5.66 -18.18
C ILE A 570 -2.26 5.21 -19.57
N SER A 571 -1.36 4.64 -20.38
CA SER A 571 -1.67 4.12 -21.71
C SER A 571 -2.67 2.97 -21.71
N CYS A 572 -2.88 2.32 -20.57
CA CYS A 572 -3.95 1.32 -20.40
C CYS A 572 -5.34 1.91 -20.71
N LEU A 573 -5.55 3.22 -20.52
CA LEU A 573 -6.80 3.90 -20.88
C LEU A 573 -7.13 3.82 -22.38
N LEU A 574 -6.13 3.64 -23.24
CA LEU A 574 -6.35 3.51 -24.69
C LEU A 574 -7.14 2.25 -25.05
N ASN A 575 -7.17 1.23 -24.18
CA ASN A 575 -7.85 -0.03 -24.42
C ASN A 575 -9.35 -0.02 -24.05
N TYR A 576 -9.84 1.07 -23.49
CA TYR A 576 -11.22 1.17 -22.99
C TYR A 576 -11.93 2.34 -23.65
N ASP A 577 -13.22 2.21 -23.92
CA ASP A 577 -14.04 3.36 -24.31
C ASP A 577 -14.27 4.33 -23.13
N LEU A 578 -14.50 5.61 -23.39
CA LEU A 578 -14.77 6.57 -22.32
C LEU A 578 -16.17 6.42 -21.70
N SER A 579 -17.04 5.58 -22.26
CA SER A 579 -18.28 5.11 -21.60
C SER A 579 -18.07 3.87 -20.73
N TYR A 580 -16.85 3.32 -20.67
CA TYR A 580 -16.58 2.08 -19.97
C TYR A 580 -16.74 2.24 -18.45
N THR A 581 -17.44 1.29 -17.83
CA THR A 581 -17.56 1.20 -16.37
C THR A 581 -16.74 0.04 -15.83
N PHE A 582 -15.85 0.35 -14.89
CA PHE A 582 -15.08 -0.62 -14.14
C PHE A 582 -15.86 -1.09 -12.93
N TYR A 583 -15.91 -2.40 -12.73
CA TYR A 583 -16.55 -3.02 -11.57
C TYR A 583 -15.51 -3.79 -10.75
N PRO A 584 -15.51 -3.63 -9.41
CA PRO A 584 -14.60 -4.37 -8.55
C PRO A 584 -14.98 -5.85 -8.50
N ARG A 585 -13.98 -6.72 -8.35
CA ARG A 585 -14.22 -8.15 -8.19
C ARG A 585 -14.73 -8.43 -6.78
N ARG A 586 -15.83 -9.17 -6.68
CA ARG A 586 -16.36 -9.67 -5.41
C ARG A 586 -15.37 -10.68 -4.81
N THR A 587 -14.73 -10.32 -3.71
CA THR A 587 -13.88 -11.25 -2.95
C THR A 587 -14.75 -11.91 -1.88
N PRO A 588 -15.01 -13.23 -1.96
CA PRO A 588 -15.87 -13.88 -0.98
C PRO A 588 -15.22 -13.86 0.40
N LEU A 589 -16.05 -13.65 1.44
CA LEU A 589 -15.60 -13.78 2.82
C LEU A 589 -15.38 -15.25 3.18
N GLN A 590 -14.58 -15.54 4.21
CA GLN A 590 -14.22 -16.92 4.58
C GLN A 590 -15.41 -17.83 4.93
N HIS A 591 -16.57 -17.26 5.30
CA HIS A 591 -17.79 -18.01 5.62
C HIS A 591 -18.78 -18.07 4.44
N GLU A 592 -18.44 -17.46 3.30
CA GLU A 592 -19.27 -17.50 2.11
C GLU A 592 -18.94 -18.75 1.28
N PRO A 593 -19.95 -19.41 0.70
CA PRO A 593 -19.71 -20.56 -0.14
C PRO A 593 -18.91 -20.14 -1.37
N PRO A 594 -17.92 -20.94 -1.81
CA PRO A 594 -17.25 -20.71 -3.07
C PRO A 594 -18.24 -20.99 -4.20
N LEU A 595 -18.94 -19.96 -4.68
CA LEU A 595 -19.82 -20.08 -5.84
C LEU A 595 -18.93 -20.12 -7.10
N TRP A 596 -19.07 -21.19 -7.88
CA TRP A 596 -18.26 -21.42 -9.08
C TRP A 596 -18.40 -20.29 -10.13
N MET A 597 -19.55 -19.61 -10.17
CA MET A 597 -19.79 -18.47 -11.06
C MET A 597 -18.86 -17.30 -10.77
N ASP A 598 -18.56 -17.04 -9.49
CA ASP A 598 -17.65 -15.96 -9.12
C ASP A 598 -16.26 -16.26 -9.67
N GLN A 599 -15.78 -17.51 -9.68
CA GLN A 599 -14.47 -17.88 -10.22
C GLN A 599 -14.40 -17.84 -11.76
N LEU A 600 -15.47 -18.20 -12.47
CA LEU A 600 -15.51 -18.15 -13.93
C LEU A 600 -15.62 -16.72 -14.47
N CYS A 601 -16.43 -15.87 -13.85
CA CYS A 601 -16.61 -14.47 -14.25
C CYS A 601 -15.49 -13.56 -13.73
N THR A 602 -14.71 -13.99 -12.72
CA THR A 602 -13.54 -13.27 -12.20
C THR A 602 -12.20 -13.78 -12.75
N GLY A 603 -12.16 -14.93 -13.41
CA GLY A 603 -11.12 -15.19 -14.41
C GLY A 603 -11.23 -14.15 -15.52
N CYS A 604 -10.18 -13.88 -16.28
CA CYS A 604 -10.23 -12.97 -17.43
C CYS A 604 -11.10 -13.50 -18.60
N MET A 605 -12.16 -14.25 -18.29
CA MET A 605 -13.22 -14.62 -19.19
C MET A 605 -14.34 -13.58 -19.10
N LYS A 606 -14.21 -12.54 -19.91
CA LYS A 606 -15.41 -11.93 -20.49
C LYS A 606 -15.88 -12.94 -21.56
N THR A 607 -16.92 -13.68 -21.21
CA THR A 607 -17.50 -14.83 -21.94
C THR A 607 -17.70 -14.57 -23.44
N PRO A 608 -17.82 -15.66 -24.22
CA PRO A 608 -19.19 -15.98 -24.64
C PRO A 608 -19.55 -17.48 -24.52
N PHE A 609 -20.83 -17.71 -24.18
CA PHE A 609 -21.63 -18.95 -24.26
C PHE A 609 -21.39 -20.11 -23.28
N LEU A 610 -22.20 -20.08 -22.21
CA LEU A 610 -22.70 -21.26 -21.50
C LEU A 610 -23.72 -21.99 -22.39
N GLU A 611 -23.34 -23.10 -23.02
CA GLU A 611 -24.32 -24.10 -23.46
C GLU A 611 -23.88 -25.57 -23.28
N GLU A 612 -22.66 -25.87 -22.78
CA GLU A 612 -22.17 -27.26 -22.72
C GLU A 612 -22.05 -27.91 -21.33
N MET A 613 -22.62 -27.35 -20.27
CA MET A 613 -22.59 -28.00 -18.93
C MET A 613 -23.95 -28.58 -18.47
N THR A 614 -24.69 -29.18 -19.39
CA THR A 614 -25.89 -30.00 -19.06
C THR A 614 -25.64 -31.52 -19.12
N HIS A 615 -24.39 -31.96 -19.24
CA HIS A 615 -24.05 -33.39 -19.29
C HIS A 615 -23.00 -33.81 -18.28
N ILE A 616 -23.29 -33.65 -16.98
CA ILE A 616 -22.77 -34.57 -15.95
C ILE A 616 -23.93 -34.82 -14.97
N ARG A 617 -24.49 -36.04 -15.03
CA ARG A 617 -25.42 -36.61 -14.05
C ARG A 617 -24.64 -37.24 -12.91
#